data_AF-A0A816W5N6-F1
#
_entry.id   AF-A0A816W5N6-F1
#
_cell.length_a   1.000
_cell.length_b   1.000
_cell.length_c   1.000
_cell.angle_alpha   90.00
_cell.angle_beta   90.00
_cell.angle_gamma   90.00
#
_symmetry.space_group_name_H-M   'P 1'
#
loop_
_entity.id
_entity.type
_entity.pdbx_description
1 polymer ?
#
loop_
_entity_poly.entity_id
_entity_poly.type
_entity_poly.pdbx_seq_one_letter_code
_entity_poly.pdbx_strand_id
1 'polypeptide(L)'
;MATTTEKFQPPTVPRDSEGFVKSFNLSSYDCPEADDGCAFFDQYGFVVIANVFTSKQCAETISDIWNVFESFAEQSTRNDENLWDAQRWRRTGHEQVGLLGNASLWTRQIILNRQTPALHTAFATVLGTRKLLTNHDRYALFRPAQMHSERGTVTNLHLDMNPWIYLQDTDNSYQISVLSRLSYKRDNDWITENNEPGVKKYFLFVGIT
;
A
#
# COMPACT_ATOMS: atom_id res chain seq x y z
N MET A 1 -27.60 -32.04 -16.69
CA MET A 1 -27.57 -31.47 -15.33
C MET A 1 -27.04 -30.06 -15.45
N ALA A 2 -27.86 -29.06 -15.13
CA ALA A 2 -27.52 -27.66 -15.31
C ALA A 2 -26.47 -27.23 -14.26
N THR A 3 -25.28 -26.87 -14.73
CA THR A 3 -24.25 -26.20 -13.94
C THR A 3 -24.64 -24.73 -13.80
N THR A 4 -25.43 -24.39 -12.79
CA THR A 4 -25.58 -22.99 -12.38
C THR A 4 -24.23 -22.53 -11.85
N THR A 5 -23.48 -21.82 -12.69
CA THR A 5 -22.35 -21.00 -12.26
C THR A 5 -22.93 -19.85 -11.46
N GLU A 6 -23.01 -20.02 -10.14
CA GLU A 6 -23.30 -18.90 -9.25
C GLU A 6 -22.26 -17.81 -9.52
N LYS A 7 -22.72 -16.69 -10.07
CA LYS A 7 -21.88 -15.52 -10.25
C LYS A 7 -21.63 -14.94 -8.86
N PHE A 8 -20.36 -14.86 -8.47
CA PHE A 8 -19.96 -14.14 -7.27
C PHE A 8 -20.63 -12.76 -7.22
N GLN A 9 -21.34 -12.50 -6.13
CA GLN A 9 -21.93 -11.20 -5.84
C GLN A 9 -21.08 -10.57 -4.73
N PRO A 10 -20.31 -9.51 -5.00
CA PRO A 10 -19.55 -8.86 -3.95
C PRO A 10 -20.51 -8.31 -2.89
N PRO A 11 -20.13 -8.36 -1.60
CA PRO A 11 -20.96 -7.81 -0.55
C PRO A 11 -21.11 -6.30 -0.74
N THR A 12 -22.26 -5.75 -0.33
CA THR A 12 -22.48 -4.30 -0.36
C THR A 12 -21.67 -3.65 0.76
N VAL A 13 -20.70 -2.82 0.38
CA VAL A 13 -19.83 -2.12 1.33
C VAL A 13 -20.55 -0.89 1.91
N PRO A 14 -20.63 -0.74 3.24
CA PRO A 14 -21.20 0.45 3.89
C PRO A 14 -20.46 1.74 3.51
N ARG A 15 -21.23 2.81 3.25
CA ARG A 15 -20.73 4.14 2.91
C ARG A 15 -21.21 5.19 3.90
N ASP A 16 -20.44 6.27 4.07
CA ASP A 16 -20.85 7.45 4.82
C ASP A 16 -21.76 8.38 3.99
N SER A 17 -22.15 9.52 4.58
CA SER A 17 -23.02 10.52 3.94
C SER A 17 -22.39 11.20 2.73
N GLU A 18 -21.07 11.17 2.59
CA GLU A 18 -20.32 11.73 1.46
C GLU A 18 -20.09 10.69 0.36
N GLY A 19 -20.48 9.44 0.61
CA GLY A 19 -20.33 8.33 -0.33
C GLY A 19 -18.96 7.65 -0.26
N PHE A 20 -18.09 8.00 0.70
CA PHE A 20 -16.87 7.23 0.96
C PHE A 20 -17.19 5.95 1.72
N VAL A 21 -16.28 4.98 1.69
CA VAL A 21 -16.44 3.77 2.53
C VAL A 21 -16.41 4.17 4.00
N LYS A 22 -17.26 3.54 4.82
CA LYS A 22 -17.27 3.74 6.27
C LYS A 22 -15.84 3.64 6.82
N SER A 23 -15.46 4.63 7.61
CA SER A 23 -14.16 4.69 8.28
C SER A 23 -14.31 4.62 9.80
N PHE A 24 -13.22 4.30 10.48
CA PHE A 24 -13.14 4.12 11.93
C PHE A 24 -12.04 5.02 12.51
N ASN A 25 -12.27 5.59 13.69
CA ASN A 25 -11.32 6.46 14.37
C ASN A 25 -10.73 5.78 15.62
N LEU A 26 -9.50 5.30 15.48
CA LEU A 26 -8.84 4.56 16.54
C LEU A 26 -8.08 5.51 17.47
N SER A 27 -8.70 5.83 18.61
CA SER A 27 -8.04 6.61 19.68
C SER A 27 -7.06 5.77 20.51
N SER A 28 -7.21 4.46 20.54
CA SER A 28 -6.31 3.49 21.14
C SER A 28 -6.57 2.08 20.56
N TYR A 29 -5.72 1.12 20.90
CA TYR A 29 -5.84 -0.26 20.41
C TYR A 29 -7.16 -0.94 20.78
N ASP A 30 -7.70 -0.59 21.96
CA ASP A 30 -8.84 -1.26 22.60
C ASP A 30 -10.03 -0.29 22.75
N CYS A 31 -10.08 0.75 21.91
CA CYS A 31 -11.22 1.66 21.90
C CYS A 31 -12.47 0.98 21.32
N PRO A 32 -13.69 1.43 21.63
CA PRO A 32 -14.91 0.76 21.15
C PRO A 32 -14.98 0.61 19.62
N GLU A 33 -14.42 1.56 18.86
CA GLU A 33 -14.38 1.47 17.39
C GLU A 33 -13.37 0.45 16.84
N ALA A 34 -12.45 -0.03 17.68
CA ALA A 34 -11.48 -1.06 17.28
C ALA A 34 -12.18 -2.38 16.93
N ASP A 35 -13.12 -2.82 17.76
CA ASP A 35 -13.89 -4.05 17.53
C ASP A 35 -14.73 -3.95 16.25
N ASP A 36 -15.38 -2.80 16.03
CA ASP A 36 -16.15 -2.54 14.81
C ASP A 36 -15.26 -2.53 13.56
N GLY A 37 -14.06 -1.95 13.66
CA GLY A 37 -13.07 -1.93 12.58
C GLY A 37 -12.54 -3.33 12.25
N CYS A 38 -12.25 -4.14 13.26
CA CYS A 38 -11.84 -5.53 13.10
C CYS A 38 -12.96 -6.39 12.49
N ALA A 39 -14.20 -6.26 12.98
CA ALA A 39 -15.34 -6.96 12.41
C ALA A 39 -15.60 -6.56 10.95
N PHE A 40 -15.38 -5.29 10.61
CA PHE A 40 -15.45 -4.82 9.21
C PHE A 40 -14.35 -5.45 8.37
N PHE A 41 -13.11 -5.49 8.87
CA PHE A 41 -11.99 -6.16 8.19
C PHE A 41 -12.28 -7.64 7.95
N ASP A 42 -12.79 -8.37 8.95
CA ASP A 42 -13.13 -9.79 8.84
C ASP A 42 -14.24 -10.05 7.80
N GLN A 43 -15.21 -9.14 7.69
CA GLN A 43 -16.32 -9.28 6.76
C GLN A 43 -15.94 -8.95 5.31
N TYR A 44 -15.16 -7.88 5.09
CA TYR A 44 -14.92 -7.33 3.76
C TYR A 44 -13.50 -7.55 3.22
N GLY A 45 -12.56 -7.97 4.07
CA GLY A 45 -11.14 -8.17 3.73
C GLY A 45 -10.33 -6.87 3.67
N PHE A 46 -10.90 -5.73 4.08
CA PHE A 46 -10.22 -4.44 4.15
C PHE A 46 -10.90 -3.53 5.19
N VAL A 47 -10.23 -2.47 5.62
CA VAL A 47 -10.77 -1.48 6.57
C VAL A 47 -10.19 -0.09 6.30
N VAL A 48 -10.96 0.96 6.56
CA VAL A 48 -10.51 2.36 6.43
C VAL A 48 -10.36 2.97 7.82
N ILE A 49 -9.14 3.33 8.20
CA ILE A 49 -8.86 4.02 9.47
C ILE A 49 -8.66 5.51 9.19
N ALA A 50 -9.53 6.35 9.76
CA ALA A 50 -9.48 7.79 9.60
C ALA A 50 -8.51 8.44 10.59
N ASN A 51 -8.09 9.67 10.27
CA ASN A 51 -7.32 10.53 11.18
C ASN A 51 -5.98 9.94 11.66
N VAL A 52 -5.40 9.02 10.88
CA VAL A 52 -4.06 8.45 11.14
C VAL A 52 -2.97 9.52 11.07
N PHE A 53 -3.13 10.48 10.16
CA PHE A 53 -2.26 11.63 9.99
C PHE A 53 -3.04 12.93 10.22
N THR A 54 -2.38 13.91 10.82
CA THR A 54 -2.87 15.28 10.88
C THR A 54 -2.81 15.94 9.50
N SER A 55 -3.61 16.99 9.27
CA SER A 55 -3.55 17.75 8.00
C SER A 55 -2.15 18.27 7.68
N LYS A 56 -1.35 18.61 8.70
CA LYS A 56 0.04 19.01 8.54
C LYS A 56 0.91 17.87 8.01
N GLN A 57 0.82 16.69 8.62
CA GLN A 57 1.57 15.50 8.15
C GLN A 57 1.15 15.10 6.74
N CYS A 58 -0.14 15.22 6.40
CA CYS A 58 -0.61 15.00 5.04
C CYS A 58 0.03 16.00 4.06
N ALA A 59 0.06 17.30 4.39
CA ALA A 59 0.68 18.32 3.54
C ALA A 59 2.20 18.09 3.36
N GLU A 60 2.91 17.72 4.43
CA GLU A 60 4.34 17.38 4.38
C GLU A 60 4.58 16.14 3.50
N THR A 61 3.73 15.12 3.61
CA THR A 61 3.80 13.90 2.78
C THR A 61 3.53 14.19 1.31
N ILE A 62 2.50 14.98 1.00
CA ILE A 62 2.19 15.40 -0.37
C ILE A 62 3.37 16.18 -0.96
N SER A 63 3.95 17.10 -0.18
CA SER A 63 5.13 17.83 -0.64
C SER A 63 6.33 16.91 -0.90
N ASP A 64 6.53 15.88 -0.07
CA ASP A 64 7.61 14.90 -0.25
C ASP A 64 7.39 14.01 -1.47
N ILE A 65 6.15 13.55 -1.73
CA ILE A 65 5.77 12.82 -2.95
C ILE A 65 6.12 13.65 -4.19
N TRP A 66 5.76 14.94 -4.20
CA TRP A 66 6.11 15.82 -5.30
C TRP A 66 7.62 16.06 -5.42
N ASN A 67 8.34 16.21 -4.31
CA ASN A 67 9.81 16.33 -4.35
C ASN A 67 10.45 15.10 -5.00
N VAL A 68 9.98 13.90 -4.64
CA VAL A 68 10.44 12.64 -5.24
C VAL A 68 10.10 12.59 -6.73
N PHE A 69 8.86 12.89 -7.11
CA PHE A 69 8.45 12.94 -8.50
C PHE A 69 9.31 13.90 -9.33
N GLU A 70 9.46 15.14 -8.87
CA GLU A 70 10.20 16.19 -9.56
C GLU A 70 11.70 15.88 -9.64
N SER A 71 12.23 15.08 -8.70
CA SER A 71 13.61 14.57 -8.80
C SER A 71 13.82 13.61 -9.98
N PHE A 72 12.79 12.85 -10.37
CA PHE A 72 12.82 12.01 -11.57
C PHE A 72 12.48 12.79 -12.84
N ALA A 73 11.60 13.79 -12.73
CA ALA A 73 11.21 14.64 -13.86
C ALA A 73 12.27 15.69 -14.22
N GLU A 74 13.23 15.96 -13.33
CA GLU A 74 14.30 16.98 -13.46
C GLU A 74 13.75 18.41 -13.62
N GLN A 75 12.51 18.66 -13.19
CA GLN A 75 11.82 19.94 -13.31
C GLN A 75 10.68 20.00 -12.29
N SER A 76 10.37 21.20 -11.79
CA SER A 76 9.13 21.39 -11.03
C SER A 76 7.90 21.34 -11.93
N THR A 77 6.91 20.52 -11.55
CA THR A 77 5.68 20.27 -12.32
C THR A 77 4.43 20.38 -11.46
N ARG A 78 4.54 20.38 -10.14
CA ARG A 78 3.39 20.27 -9.23
C ARG A 78 2.33 21.38 -9.36
N ASN A 79 2.74 22.54 -9.90
CA ASN A 79 1.89 23.73 -10.03
C ASN A 79 1.45 23.99 -11.48
N ASP A 80 1.76 23.11 -12.43
CA ASP A 80 1.35 23.25 -13.83
C ASP A 80 0.89 21.89 -14.38
N GLU A 81 -0.42 21.73 -14.49
CA GLU A 81 -1.04 20.51 -14.99
C GLU A 81 -0.67 20.22 -16.46
N ASN A 82 -0.28 21.23 -17.24
CA ASN A 82 0.18 20.99 -18.62
C ASN A 82 1.49 20.19 -18.65
N LEU A 83 2.22 20.16 -17.53
CA LEU A 83 3.43 19.35 -17.38
C LEU A 83 3.11 17.94 -16.85
N TRP A 84 1.85 17.57 -16.64
CA TRP A 84 1.45 16.22 -16.19
C TRP A 84 1.25 15.25 -17.36
N ASP A 85 2.14 15.33 -18.34
CA ASP A 85 2.13 14.49 -19.53
C ASP A 85 2.69 13.08 -19.25
N ALA A 86 2.46 12.17 -20.20
CA ALA A 86 2.96 10.80 -20.11
C ALA A 86 4.50 10.73 -20.13
N GLN A 87 5.18 11.63 -20.85
CA GLN A 87 6.64 11.59 -20.97
C GLN A 87 7.32 11.76 -19.61
N ARG A 88 6.83 12.67 -18.77
CA ARG A 88 7.36 12.91 -17.42
C ARG A 88 6.99 11.80 -16.45
N TRP A 89 5.76 11.30 -16.50
CA TRP A 89 5.36 10.12 -15.70
C TRP A 89 6.18 8.86 -16.07
N ARG A 90 6.56 8.66 -17.34
CA ARG A 90 7.45 7.55 -17.74
C ARG A 90 8.80 7.59 -17.05
N ARG A 91 9.32 8.79 -16.75
CA ARG A 91 10.61 8.94 -16.06
C ARG A 91 10.58 8.42 -14.63
N THR A 92 9.40 8.28 -14.03
CA THR A 92 9.27 7.72 -12.67
C THR A 92 9.29 6.20 -12.63
N GLY A 93 9.39 5.52 -13.78
CA GLY A 93 9.58 4.07 -13.88
C GLY A 93 8.30 3.26 -14.11
N HIS A 94 7.17 3.64 -13.50
CA HIS A 94 5.95 2.82 -13.53
C HIS A 94 4.67 3.63 -13.80
N GLU A 95 4.63 4.37 -14.91
CA GLU A 95 3.48 5.25 -15.26
C GLU A 95 2.11 4.54 -15.28
N GLN A 96 2.10 3.25 -15.62
CA GLN A 96 0.87 2.46 -15.81
C GLN A 96 0.20 2.09 -14.49
N VAL A 97 0.99 2.02 -13.40
CA VAL A 97 0.55 1.61 -12.06
C VAL A 97 0.83 2.68 -10.99
N GLY A 98 1.32 3.85 -11.39
CA GLY A 98 1.47 5.03 -10.53
C GLY A 98 2.64 4.97 -9.54
N LEU A 99 3.52 3.97 -9.59
CA LEU A 99 4.62 3.84 -8.62
C LEU A 99 5.80 4.76 -8.97
N LEU A 100 6.39 5.39 -7.95
CA LEU A 100 7.55 6.27 -8.09
C LEU A 100 8.85 5.51 -7.80
N GLY A 101 9.62 5.24 -8.86
CA GLY A 101 10.92 4.58 -8.82
C GLY A 101 10.85 3.05 -8.85
N ASN A 102 12.02 2.43 -9.05
CA ASN A 102 12.19 0.97 -9.08
C ASN A 102 12.73 0.39 -7.77
N ALA A 103 13.01 1.25 -6.78
CA ALA A 103 13.67 0.94 -5.52
C ALA A 103 12.92 1.57 -4.35
N SER A 104 13.05 1.01 -3.14
CA SER A 104 12.43 1.57 -1.93
C SER A 104 12.92 2.99 -1.67
N LEU A 105 12.03 3.84 -1.13
CA LEU A 105 12.33 5.23 -0.84
C LEU A 105 12.69 5.44 0.63
N TRP A 106 13.65 6.33 0.87
CA TRP A 106 14.24 6.62 2.18
C TRP A 106 14.23 8.11 2.53
N THR A 107 13.28 8.88 2.00
CA THR A 107 13.14 10.31 2.36
C THR A 107 12.86 10.45 3.85
N ARG A 108 13.19 11.61 4.43
CA ARG A 108 12.88 11.85 5.85
C ARG A 108 11.38 11.69 6.14
N GLN A 109 10.52 12.20 5.27
CA GLN A 109 9.07 12.18 5.51
C GLN A 109 8.49 10.77 5.48
N ILE A 110 8.93 9.91 4.54
CA ILE A 110 8.41 8.53 4.46
C ILE A 110 8.78 7.71 5.71
N ILE A 111 9.94 7.99 6.30
CA ILE A 111 10.37 7.38 7.56
C ILE A 111 9.56 7.91 8.75
N LEU A 112 9.29 9.22 8.80
CA LEU A 112 8.44 9.81 9.84
C LEU A 112 7.00 9.27 9.79
N ASN A 113 6.45 9.10 8.59
CA ASN A 113 5.11 8.54 8.40
C ASN A 113 5.01 7.14 9.02
N ARG A 114 6.00 6.27 8.73
CA ARG A 114 6.07 4.90 9.26
C ARG A 114 6.25 4.82 10.77
N GLN A 115 6.75 5.89 11.41
CA GLN A 115 6.91 5.97 12.86
C GLN A 115 5.70 6.59 13.57
N THR A 116 4.62 6.90 12.85
CA THR A 116 3.46 7.59 13.44
C THR A 116 2.72 6.65 14.42
N PRO A 117 2.50 7.07 15.69
CA PRO A 117 1.84 6.21 16.68
C PRO A 117 0.42 5.78 16.30
N ALA A 118 -0.34 6.65 15.64
CA ALA A 118 -1.67 6.32 15.14
C ALA A 118 -1.63 5.26 14.02
N LEU A 119 -0.60 5.27 13.18
CA LEU A 119 -0.39 4.25 12.14
C LEU A 119 -0.08 2.90 12.80
N HIS A 120 0.82 2.90 13.78
CA HIS A 120 1.11 1.69 14.56
C HIS A 120 -0.14 1.16 15.27
N THR A 121 -0.96 2.04 15.85
CA THR A 121 -2.25 1.67 16.47
C THR A 121 -3.18 1.01 15.46
N ALA A 122 -3.36 1.61 14.28
CA ALA A 122 -4.19 1.06 13.22
C ALA A 122 -3.76 -0.35 12.82
N PHE A 123 -2.48 -0.56 12.51
CA PHE A 123 -2.00 -1.89 12.12
C PHE A 123 -2.07 -2.90 13.26
N ALA A 124 -1.73 -2.50 14.47
CA ALA A 124 -1.70 -3.43 15.60
C ALA A 124 -3.10 -3.88 16.01
N THR A 125 -4.10 -3.00 15.88
CA THR A 125 -5.51 -3.33 16.09
C THR A 125 -5.95 -4.38 15.07
N VAL A 126 -5.78 -4.11 13.77
CA VAL A 126 -6.23 -5.00 12.70
C VAL A 126 -5.49 -6.34 12.71
N LEU A 127 -4.19 -6.34 13.00
CA LEU A 127 -3.36 -7.55 13.00
C LEU A 127 -3.33 -8.29 14.35
N GLY A 128 -3.97 -7.74 15.39
CA GLY A 128 -4.00 -8.35 16.73
C GLY A 128 -2.63 -8.45 17.42
N THR A 129 -1.64 -7.64 17.02
CA THR A 129 -0.29 -7.65 17.61
C THR A 129 0.38 -6.30 17.58
N ARG A 130 1.04 -5.92 18.68
CA ARG A 130 1.85 -4.69 18.75
C ARG A 130 3.27 -4.88 18.23
N LYS A 131 3.69 -6.13 17.99
CA LYS A 131 5.02 -6.49 17.48
C LYS A 131 5.00 -6.43 15.96
N LEU A 132 5.08 -5.22 15.43
CA LEU A 132 5.03 -4.95 14.00
C LEU A 132 6.43 -4.71 13.45
N LEU A 133 6.69 -5.24 12.26
CA LEU A 133 7.82 -4.84 11.43
C LEU A 133 7.35 -3.84 10.38
N THR A 134 8.23 -2.90 10.06
CA THR A 134 7.98 -1.92 9.02
C THR A 134 8.53 -2.42 7.70
N ASN A 135 7.66 -2.47 6.71
CA ASN A 135 8.01 -2.68 5.33
C ASN A 135 8.41 -1.33 4.67
N HIS A 136 9.50 -1.34 3.92
CA HIS A 136 9.97 -0.17 3.17
C HIS A 136 9.63 -0.30 1.68
N ASP A 137 8.72 0.55 1.23
CA ASP A 137 8.30 0.68 -0.17
C ASP A 137 8.31 2.15 -0.63
N ARG A 138 7.74 2.36 -1.81
CA ARG A 138 7.69 3.59 -2.59
C ARG A 138 6.44 4.40 -2.31
N TYR A 139 6.34 5.55 -2.98
CA TYR A 139 5.09 6.28 -3.10
C TYR A 139 4.36 5.90 -4.39
N ALA A 140 3.04 6.01 -4.34
CA ALA A 140 2.20 6.04 -5.53
C ALA A 140 1.72 7.48 -5.83
N LEU A 141 1.78 7.88 -7.10
CA LEU A 141 1.24 9.14 -7.60
C LEU A 141 0.56 8.92 -8.96
N PHE A 142 -0.76 9.02 -8.95
CA PHE A 142 -1.59 8.87 -10.13
C PHE A 142 -1.94 10.22 -10.76
N ARG A 143 -2.13 10.22 -12.08
CA ARG A 143 -2.66 11.39 -12.80
C ARG A 143 -4.19 11.46 -12.65
N PRO A 144 -4.80 12.65 -12.67
CA PRO A 144 -6.25 12.79 -12.57
C PRO A 144 -6.95 12.19 -13.80
N ALA A 145 -7.47 10.97 -13.68
CA ALA A 145 -8.13 10.26 -14.78
C ALA A 145 -9.57 10.72 -15.04
N GLN A 146 -10.24 11.26 -14.03
CA GLN A 146 -11.64 11.71 -14.16
C GLN A 146 -11.77 12.93 -15.09
N MET A 147 -10.77 13.80 -15.12
CA MET A 147 -10.73 14.96 -16.01
C MET A 147 -10.10 14.64 -17.37
N HIS A 148 -9.31 13.56 -17.43
CA HIS A 148 -8.49 13.18 -18.58
C HIS A 148 -8.45 11.67 -18.71
N SER A 149 -9.42 11.09 -19.41
CA SER A 149 -9.60 9.63 -19.48
C SER A 149 -8.37 8.89 -20.03
N GLU A 150 -7.58 9.53 -20.89
CA GLU A 150 -6.34 8.99 -21.45
C GLU A 150 -5.21 8.86 -20.41
N ARG A 151 -5.38 9.49 -19.25
CA ARG A 151 -4.46 9.38 -18.10
C ARG A 151 -4.84 8.26 -17.14
N GLY A 152 -5.92 7.53 -17.42
CA GLY A 152 -6.34 6.37 -16.64
C GLY A 152 -5.24 5.32 -16.53
N THR A 153 -5.11 4.73 -15.35
CA THR A 153 -4.23 3.58 -15.15
C THR A 153 -4.88 2.31 -15.67
N VAL A 154 -4.03 1.35 -16.02
CA VAL A 154 -4.51 0.05 -16.49
C VAL A 154 -5.21 -0.66 -15.34
N THR A 155 -6.37 -1.26 -15.63
CA THR A 155 -7.02 -2.15 -14.67
C THR A 155 -6.17 -3.39 -14.50
N ASN A 156 -5.58 -3.57 -13.32
CA ASN A 156 -4.75 -4.72 -12.99
C ASN A 156 -5.25 -5.37 -11.70
N LEU A 157 -6.33 -6.15 -11.80
CA LEU A 157 -6.80 -6.95 -10.67
C LEU A 157 -5.80 -8.10 -10.46
N HIS A 158 -5.08 -8.06 -9.34
CA HIS A 158 -4.10 -9.06 -8.98
C HIS A 158 -4.05 -9.27 -7.47
N LEU A 159 -3.34 -10.31 -7.05
CA LEU A 159 -2.94 -10.52 -5.67
C LEU A 159 -1.45 -10.20 -5.59
N ASP A 160 -1.07 -9.33 -4.65
CA ASP A 160 0.33 -8.96 -4.43
C ASP A 160 1.17 -10.19 -4.07
N MET A 161 0.62 -11.04 -3.20
CA MET A 161 1.21 -12.30 -2.82
C MET A 161 0.42 -13.42 -3.49
N ASN A 162 1.08 -14.23 -4.33
CA ASN A 162 0.43 -15.35 -5.01
C ASN A 162 0.34 -16.58 -4.07
N PRO A 163 -0.83 -16.87 -3.46
CA PRO A 163 -0.97 -17.99 -2.53
C PRO A 163 -0.59 -19.35 -3.13
N TRP A 164 -0.67 -19.56 -4.44
CA TRP A 164 -0.44 -20.89 -5.03
C TRP A 164 1.03 -21.26 -5.03
N ILE A 165 1.93 -20.28 -5.11
CA ILE A 165 3.38 -20.52 -4.97
C ILE A 165 3.64 -21.19 -3.63
N TYR A 166 2.97 -20.75 -2.56
CA TYR A 166 3.18 -21.26 -1.20
C TYR A 166 2.43 -22.56 -0.91
N LEU A 167 1.28 -22.79 -1.56
CA LEU A 167 0.63 -24.10 -1.50
C LEU A 167 1.45 -25.19 -2.22
N GLN A 168 2.22 -24.80 -3.24
CA GLN A 168 3.09 -25.71 -4.00
C GLN A 168 4.47 -25.88 -3.36
N ASP A 169 4.96 -24.88 -2.63
CA ASP A 169 6.23 -24.93 -1.89
C ASP A 169 6.07 -25.71 -0.56
N THR A 170 5.93 -27.03 -0.67
CA THR A 170 5.59 -27.91 0.47
C THR A 170 6.64 -27.95 1.59
N ASP A 171 7.86 -27.49 1.32
CA ASP A 171 8.98 -27.53 2.27
C ASP A 171 9.62 -26.14 2.52
N ASN A 172 8.99 -25.06 2.03
CA ASN A 172 9.49 -23.68 2.07
C ASN A 172 10.84 -23.48 1.36
N SER A 173 11.26 -24.41 0.49
CA SER A 173 12.57 -24.35 -0.16
C SER A 173 12.68 -23.14 -1.11
N TYR A 174 11.61 -22.78 -1.80
CA TYR A 174 11.59 -21.58 -2.65
C TYR A 174 11.78 -20.32 -1.81
N GLN A 175 10.94 -20.14 -0.79
CA GLN A 175 11.00 -18.99 0.11
C GLN A 175 12.39 -18.84 0.77
N ILE A 176 12.92 -19.93 1.34
CA ILE A 176 14.25 -19.94 1.96
C ILE A 176 15.32 -19.53 0.95
N SER A 177 15.22 -20.01 -0.29
CA SER A 177 16.18 -19.66 -1.35
C SER A 177 16.18 -18.17 -1.65
N VAL A 178 15.01 -17.52 -1.71
CA VAL A 178 14.88 -16.08 -1.95
C VAL A 178 15.43 -15.29 -0.77
N LEU A 179 14.93 -15.58 0.45
CA LEU A 179 15.31 -14.86 1.66
C LEU A 179 16.79 -15.03 2.04
N SER A 180 17.41 -16.17 1.71
CA SER A 180 18.84 -16.42 1.94
C SER A 180 19.77 -15.58 1.05
N ARG A 181 19.26 -15.11 -0.10
CA ARG A 181 20.02 -14.30 -1.06
C ARG A 181 19.95 -12.80 -0.76
N LEU A 182 19.05 -12.39 0.12
CA LEU A 182 18.93 -11.00 0.55
C LEU A 182 20.19 -10.58 1.30
N SER A 183 20.84 -9.54 0.81
CA SER A 183 22.08 -8.99 1.35
C SER A 183 21.91 -7.59 1.93
N TYR A 184 20.81 -6.93 1.57
CA TYR A 184 20.50 -5.53 1.85
C TYR A 184 21.61 -4.56 1.39
N LYS A 185 22.40 -4.97 0.38
CA LYS A 185 23.37 -4.11 -0.30
C LYS A 185 22.75 -3.27 -1.42
N ARG A 186 21.51 -3.57 -1.81
CA ARG A 186 20.75 -2.89 -2.86
C ARG A 186 19.35 -2.61 -2.32
N ASP A 187 18.79 -1.47 -2.67
CA ASP A 187 17.44 -1.10 -2.22
C ASP A 187 16.36 -2.08 -2.70
N ASN A 188 16.56 -2.75 -3.84
CA ASN A 188 15.64 -3.77 -4.34
C ASN A 188 15.55 -5.03 -3.46
N ASP A 189 16.52 -5.26 -2.57
CA ASP A 189 16.44 -6.39 -1.64
C ASP A 189 15.24 -6.20 -0.69
N TRP A 190 14.87 -4.95 -0.35
CA TRP A 190 13.65 -4.64 0.43
C TRP A 190 12.39 -4.97 -0.36
N ILE A 191 12.28 -4.51 -1.61
CA ILE A 191 11.13 -4.84 -2.47
C ILE A 191 11.01 -6.36 -2.67
N THR A 192 12.14 -7.06 -2.80
CA THR A 192 12.14 -8.52 -2.94
C THR A 192 11.58 -9.18 -1.68
N GLU A 193 12.04 -8.75 -0.49
CA GLU A 193 11.50 -9.23 0.79
C GLU A 193 10.00 -8.97 0.91
N ASN A 194 9.53 -7.80 0.49
CA ASN A 194 8.12 -7.41 0.56
C ASN A 194 7.16 -8.36 -0.19
N ASN A 195 7.66 -9.03 -1.24
CA ASN A 195 6.85 -9.90 -2.10
C ASN A 195 6.87 -11.38 -1.66
N GLU A 196 7.57 -11.71 -0.57
CA GLU A 196 7.69 -13.07 -0.04
C GLU A 196 6.96 -13.18 1.32
N PRO A 197 5.91 -14.01 1.48
CA PRO A 197 5.30 -14.31 2.77
C PRO A 197 6.30 -14.99 3.64
N GLY A 198 6.08 -14.83 4.95
CA GLY A 198 6.75 -15.59 5.98
C GLY A 198 8.05 -14.96 6.43
N VAL A 199 8.80 -15.74 7.18
CA VAL A 199 9.71 -15.22 8.19
C VAL A 199 11.08 -15.81 8.05
N LYS A 200 12.09 -14.95 8.09
CA LYS A 200 13.34 -15.33 8.76
C LYS A 200 13.01 -15.49 10.24
N LYS A 201 12.44 -16.64 10.65
CA LYS A 201 11.91 -16.98 12.00
C LYS A 201 11.44 -15.77 12.84
N TYR A 202 10.12 -15.61 13.03
CA TYR A 202 9.41 -14.79 14.05
C TYR A 202 8.60 -13.51 13.67
N PHE A 203 8.25 -13.21 12.41
CA PHE A 203 7.59 -11.92 12.06
C PHE A 203 6.53 -11.90 10.92
N LEU A 204 5.28 -11.54 11.22
CA LEU A 204 4.31 -11.24 10.15
C LEU A 204 4.67 -9.91 9.46
N PHE A 205 4.81 -9.92 8.12
CA PHE A 205 5.02 -8.71 7.31
C PHE A 205 3.70 -8.30 6.64
N VAL A 206 3.42 -6.99 6.64
CA VAL A 206 2.36 -6.38 5.84
C VAL A 206 2.99 -5.28 5.00
N GLY A 207 2.93 -5.43 3.68
CA GLY A 207 3.30 -4.39 2.73
C GLY A 207 2.17 -3.38 2.55
N ILE A 208 2.54 -2.11 2.35
CA ILE A 208 1.63 -1.05 1.92
C ILE A 208 2.32 -0.35 0.75
N THR A 209 1.65 -0.31 -0.39
CA THR A 209 1.98 0.56 -1.53
C THR A 209 1.18 1.86 -1.47
#